data_AF-A0A2R7NJJ5-F1
#
_entry.id   AF-A0A2R7NJJ5-F1
#
_cell.length_a   1.000
_cell.length_b   1.000
_cell.length_c   1.000
_cell.angle_alpha   90.00
_cell.angle_beta   90.00
_cell.angle_gamma   90.00
#
_symmetry.space_group_name_H-M   'P 1'
#
loop_
_entity.id
_entity.type
_entity.pdbx_description
1 polymer ?
#
loop_
_entity_poly.entity_id
_entity_poly.type
_entity_poly.pdbx_seq_one_letter_code
_entity_poly.pdbx_strand_id
1 'polypeptide(L)' 'AGRNNKNEFYQFLGIAFGSTYEPQTQLQLLIDLNFISELKITPLKELLAEIQKMIYSLKASLKL' A
#
# COMPACT_ATOMS: atom_id res chain seq x y z
N ALA A 1 -5.12 -7.66 22.22
CA ALA A 1 -4.70 -7.55 20.80
C ALA A 1 -5.91 -7.06 20.00
N GLY A 2 -5.88 -5.85 19.45
CA GLY A 2 -7.07 -5.11 18.99
C GLY A 2 -7.73 -5.59 17.68
N ARG A 3 -7.82 -6.91 17.48
CA ARG A 3 -8.48 -7.54 16.32
C ARG A 3 -9.23 -8.75 16.85
N ASN A 4 -10.43 -8.52 17.38
CA ASN A 4 -11.13 -9.51 18.18
C ASN A 4 -11.86 -10.55 17.34
N ASN A 5 -11.84 -10.42 16.00
CA ASN A 5 -12.32 -11.45 15.07
C ASN A 5 -11.64 -11.35 13.68
N LYS A 6 -11.78 -12.42 12.88
CA LYS A 6 -11.17 -12.54 11.54
C LYS A 6 -11.70 -11.48 10.54
N ASN A 7 -12.96 -11.06 10.67
CA ASN A 7 -13.57 -10.08 9.78
C ASN A 7 -12.99 -8.68 9.98
N GLU A 8 -12.79 -8.26 11.23
CA GLU A 8 -12.09 -7.01 11.56
C GLU A 8 -10.68 -7.00 10.98
N PHE A 9 -9.94 -8.11 11.13
CA PHE A 9 -8.61 -8.21 10.55
C PHE A 9 -8.63 -8.09 9.02
N TYR A 10 -9.56 -8.76 8.34
CA TYR A 10 -9.74 -8.66 6.89
C TYR A 10 -10.07 -7.22 6.43
N GLN A 11 -10.92 -6.52 7.18
CA GLN A 11 -11.24 -5.11 6.93
C GLN A 11 -10.00 -4.22 7.12
N PHE A 12 -9.23 -4.42 8.19
CA PHE A 12 -7.97 -3.68 8.40
C PHE A 12 -6.96 -3.90 7.28
N LEU A 13 -6.86 -5.11 6.71
CA LEU A 13 -6.03 -5.35 5.53
C LEU A 13 -6.56 -4.61 4.30
N GLY A 14 -7.88 -4.51 4.14
CA GLY A 14 -8.50 -3.68 3.11
C GLY A 14 -8.16 -2.20 3.26
N ILE A 15 -8.26 -1.67 4.47
CA ILE A 15 -7.88 -0.28 4.79
C ILE A 15 -6.39 -0.08 4.49
N ALA A 16 -5.52 -0.95 4.99
CA ALA A 16 -4.08 -0.85 4.76
C ALA A 16 -3.73 -0.89 3.27
N PHE A 17 -4.36 -1.78 2.49
CA PHE A 17 -4.19 -1.82 1.03
C PHE A 17 -4.63 -0.51 0.38
N GLY A 18 -5.81 0.00 0.74
CA GLY A 18 -6.33 1.28 0.26
C GLY A 18 -5.41 2.46 0.60
N SER A 19 -4.87 2.50 1.82
CA SER A 19 -3.95 3.53 2.28
C SER A 19 -2.64 3.58 1.49
N THR A 20 -2.23 2.50 0.82
CA THR A 20 -1.03 2.53 -0.03
C THR A 20 -1.19 3.41 -1.28
N TYR A 21 -2.41 3.70 -1.72
CA TYR A 21 -2.63 4.51 -2.93
C TYR A 21 -2.36 5.99 -2.68
N GLU A 22 -2.56 6.50 -1.47
CA GLU A 22 -2.25 7.90 -1.13
C GLU A 22 -0.77 8.25 -1.38
N PRO A 23 0.22 7.54 -0.79
CA PRO A 23 1.62 7.81 -1.08
C PRO A 23 1.98 7.48 -2.54
N GLN A 24 1.33 6.50 -3.19
CA GLN A 24 1.54 6.24 -4.62
C GLN A 24 1.20 7.47 -5.47
N THR A 25 0.04 8.07 -5.23
CA THR A 25 -0.40 9.29 -5.89
C THR A 25 0.51 10.46 -5.58
N GLN A 26 0.91 10.65 -4.32
CA GLN A 26 1.83 11.73 -3.92
C GLN A 26 3.20 11.58 -4.61
N LEU A 27 3.76 10.37 -4.65
CA LEU A 27 5.03 10.09 -5.35
C LEU A 27 4.92 10.42 -6.84
N GLN A 28 3.79 10.13 -7.48
CA GLN A 28 3.58 10.49 -8.89
C GLN A 28 3.47 12.01 -9.06
N LEU A 29 2.72 12.71 -8.19
CA LEU A 29 2.59 14.16 -8.21
C LEU A 29 3.95 14.87 -8.03
N LEU A 30 4.86 14.33 -7.23
CA LEU A 30 6.21 14.90 -7.08
C LEU A 30 6.98 14.91 -8.40
N ILE A 31 6.75 13.94 -9.29
CA ILE A 31 7.34 13.91 -10.64
C ILE A 31 6.62 14.86 -11.56
N ASP A 32 5.28 14.79 -11.59
CA ASP A 32 4.46 15.59 -12.49
C ASP A 32 4.65 17.10 -12.25
N LEU A 33 4.89 17.49 -10.98
CA LEU A 33 5.14 18.88 -10.57
C LEU A 33 6.64 19.25 -10.59
N ASN A 34 7.52 18.37 -11.10
CA ASN A 34 8.97 18.58 -11.19
C ASN A 34 9.64 18.91 -9.84
N PHE A 35 9.11 18.39 -8.72
CA PHE A 35 9.73 18.59 -7.40
C PHE A 35 10.92 17.66 -7.15
N ILE A 36 10.94 16.49 -7.80
CA ILE A 36 12.02 15.50 -7.67
C ILE A 36 12.17 14.71 -8.97
N SER A 37 13.35 14.15 -9.24
CA SER A 37 13.55 13.27 -10.38
C SER A 37 13.00 11.86 -10.14
N GLU A 38 12.53 11.21 -11.20
CA GLU A 38 11.95 9.86 -11.09
C GLU A 38 12.91 8.85 -10.49
N LEU A 39 14.20 8.92 -10.85
CA LEU A 39 15.25 8.04 -10.32
C LEU A 39 15.34 8.05 -8.79
N LYS A 40 14.98 9.16 -8.14
CA LYS A 40 15.00 9.27 -6.68
C LYS A 40 13.82 8.60 -6.01
N ILE A 41 12.69 8.44 -6.70
CA ILE A 41 11.48 7.83 -6.15
C ILE A 41 11.27 6.39 -6.61
N THR A 42 11.99 5.90 -7.64
CA THR A 42 11.90 4.51 -8.10
C THR A 42 12.00 3.49 -6.96
N PRO A 43 12.97 3.59 -6.02
CA PRO A 43 13.05 2.65 -4.89
C PRO A 43 11.83 2.72 -3.97
N LEU A 44 11.21 3.90 -3.83
CA LEU A 44 10.00 4.08 -3.02
C LEU A 44 8.78 3.47 -3.70
N LYS A 45 8.65 3.63 -5.03
CA LYS A 45 7.61 2.99 -5.84
C LYS A 45 7.71 1.46 -5.76
N GLU A 46 8.93 0.92 -5.85
CA GLU A 46 9.20 -0.53 -5.73
C GLU A 46 8.81 -1.06 -4.35
N LEU A 47 9.24 -0.39 -3.27
CA LEU A 47 8.89 -0.78 -1.91
C LEU A 47 7.37 -0.74 -1.69
N LEU A 48 6.69 0.28 -2.20
CA LEU A 48 5.24 0.40 -2.09
C LEU A 48 4.51 -0.72 -2.82
N ALA A 49 4.99 -1.10 -4.02
CA ALA A 49 4.45 -2.23 -4.77
C ALA A 49 4.64 -3.56 -4.03
N GLU A 50 5.78 -3.77 -3.37
CA GLU A 50 6.01 -4.96 -2.54
C GLU A 50 5.06 -5.01 -1.33
N ILE A 51 4.85 -3.89 -0.65
CA ILE A 51 3.89 -3.79 0.47
C ILE A 51 2.47 -4.11 -0.01
N GLN A 52 2.05 -3.58 -1.16
CA GLN A 52 0.75 -3.88 -1.78
C GLN A 52 0.58 -5.39 -2.05
N LYS A 53 1.59 -6.03 -2.64
CA LYS A 53 1.59 -7.48 -2.90
C LYS A 53 1.50 -8.30 -1.61
N MET A 54 2.22 -7.91 -0.57
CA MET A 54 2.19 -8.59 0.73
C MET A 54 0.79 -8.51 1.37
N ILE A 55 0.20 -7.31 1.40
CA ILE A 55 -1.14 -7.10 1.98
C ILE A 55 -2.20 -7.87 1.17
N TYR A 56 -2.13 -7.80 -0.16
CA TYR A 56 -3.04 -8.52 -1.05
C TYR A 56 -2.95 -10.04 -0.84
N SER A 57 -1.74 -10.59 -0.84
CA SER A 57 -1.51 -12.02 -0.66
C SER A 57 -2.00 -12.51 0.71
N LEU A 58 -1.72 -11.73 1.76
CA LEU A 58 -2.20 -12.01 3.11
C LEU A 58 -3.73 -11.98 3.17
N LYS A 59 -4.36 -10.92 2.64
CA LYS A 59 -5.83 -10.80 2.60
C LYS A 59 -6.48 -11.95 1.83
N ALA A 60 -5.93 -12.33 0.68
CA ALA A 60 -6.43 -13.45 -0.14
C ALA A 60 -6.30 -14.80 0.57
N SER A 61 -5.24 -15.01 1.35
CA SER A 61 -5.03 -16.26 2.10
C SER A 61 -6.05 -16.51 3.22
N LEU A 62 -6.75 -15.46 3.69
CA LEU A 62 -7.69 -15.57 4.81
C LEU A 62 -9.04 -16.23 4.43
N LYS A 63 -9.32 -16.45 3.14
CA LYS A 63 -10.52 -17.14 2.60
C LYS A 63 -11.82 -16.78 3.35
N LEU A 64 -12.06 -15.47 3.50
CA LEU A 64 -13.33 -14.91 3.98
C LEU A 64 -14.17 -14.44 2.79
#